data_AF-A0A0C3FBY0-F1
#
_entry.id   AF-A0A0C3FBY0-F1
#
_cell.length_a   1.000
_cell.length_b   1.000
_cell.length_c   1.000
_cell.angle_alpha   90.00
_cell.angle_beta   90.00
_cell.angle_gamma   90.00
#
_symmetry.space_group_name_H-M   'P 1'
#
loop_
_entity.id
_entity.type
_entity.pdbx_description
1 polymer ?
#
loop_
_entity_poly.entity_id
_entity_poly.type
_entity_poly.pdbx_seq_one_letter_code
_entity_poly.pdbx_strand_id
1 'polypeptide(L)'
;MTFGEFFDTFADIVPTLITLQLEGIILRVRSGEHCCPINFPSLTSLVIHYSDYLNEEYDDGNFIPNLWDCINMPALESLTLSIMDGELFHTSMDSLRCQHMTSTTKGGLKSLHLFNINIDGYADDLTLVCLNLSNLTLTGRATVPVLKFILEAN
;
A
#
# COMPACT_ATOMS: atom_id res chain seq x y z
N MET A 1 18.65 -6.38 -7.97
CA MET A 1 17.56 -6.47 -8.94
C MET A 1 16.80 -5.17 -8.86
N THR A 2 16.65 -4.48 -9.98
CA THR A 2 15.84 -3.26 -10.06
C THR A 2 14.35 -3.62 -10.07
N PHE A 3 13.48 -2.65 -9.78
CA PHE A 3 12.04 -2.85 -9.83
C PHE A 3 11.56 -3.35 -11.22
N GLY A 4 12.10 -2.76 -12.29
CA GLY A 4 11.80 -3.18 -13.66
C GLY A 4 12.23 -4.63 -13.95
N GLU A 5 13.48 -4.99 -13.61
CA GLU A 5 13.99 -6.36 -13.80
C GLU A 5 13.14 -7.43 -13.08
N PHE A 6 12.64 -7.10 -11.88
CA PHE A 6 11.79 -8.01 -11.13
C PHE A 6 10.51 -8.34 -11.90
N PHE A 7 9.80 -7.33 -12.42
CA PHE A 7 8.53 -7.53 -13.09
C PHE A 7 8.65 -7.91 -14.57
N ASP A 8 9.74 -7.55 -15.25
CA ASP A 8 10.04 -8.04 -16.59
C ASP A 8 10.10 -9.57 -16.61
N THR A 9 10.58 -10.18 -15.53
CA THR A 9 10.61 -11.64 -15.34
C THR A 9 9.20 -12.27 -15.31
N PHE A 10 8.18 -11.47 -15.02
CA PHE A 10 6.79 -11.89 -14.85
C PHE A 10 5.83 -11.20 -15.83
N ALA A 11 6.34 -10.55 -16.88
CA ALA A 11 5.54 -9.73 -17.79
C ALA A 11 4.34 -10.50 -18.38
N ASP A 12 4.51 -11.80 -18.67
CA ASP A 12 3.45 -12.65 -19.22
C ASP A 12 2.31 -12.93 -18.24
N ILE A 13 2.58 -12.91 -16.92
CA ILE A 13 1.57 -13.20 -15.89
C ILE A 13 0.89 -11.94 -15.38
N VAL A 14 1.53 -10.77 -15.46
CA VAL A 14 1.02 -9.47 -14.97
C VAL A 14 -0.44 -9.19 -15.38
N PRO A 15 -0.87 -9.40 -16.64
CA PRO A 15 -2.25 -9.12 -17.05
C PRO A 15 -3.30 -9.99 -16.35
N THR A 16 -2.91 -11.17 -15.86
CA THR A 16 -3.79 -12.17 -15.24
C THR A 16 -3.55 -12.35 -13.73
N LEU A 17 -2.57 -11.65 -13.18
CA LEU A 17 -2.18 -11.76 -11.78
C LEU A 17 -3.28 -11.19 -10.89
N ILE A 18 -3.94 -12.05 -10.11
CA ILE A 18 -5.04 -11.68 -9.21
C ILE A 18 -4.52 -11.27 -7.82
N THR A 19 -3.46 -11.92 -7.36
CA THR A 19 -2.89 -11.73 -6.04
C THR A 19 -1.37 -11.65 -6.13
N LEU A 20 -0.80 -10.65 -5.47
CA LEU A 20 0.64 -10.45 -5.34
C LEU A 20 0.99 -10.32 -3.87
N GLN A 21 1.91 -11.16 -3.41
CA GLN A 21 2.42 -11.14 -2.04
C GLN A 21 3.93 -10.91 -2.06
N LEU A 22 4.34 -9.79 -1.49
CA LEU A 22 5.73 -9.39 -1.30
C LEU A 22 6.03 -9.47 0.19
N GLU A 23 6.25 -10.70 0.68
CA GLU A 23 6.62 -10.96 2.06
C GLU A 23 8.15 -11.09 2.17
N GLY A 24 8.79 -10.16 2.88
CA GLY A 24 10.26 -10.11 3.00
C GLY A 24 10.98 -9.77 1.70
N ILE A 25 10.26 -9.34 0.66
CA ILE A 25 10.83 -8.95 -0.65
C ILE A 25 10.92 -7.44 -0.74
N ILE A 26 12.13 -6.91 -0.54
CA ILE A 26 12.38 -5.46 -0.59
C ILE A 26 12.58 -5.02 -2.04
N LEU A 27 11.62 -4.27 -2.57
CA LEU A 27 11.72 -3.61 -3.87
C LEU A 27 12.22 -2.18 -3.68
N ARG A 28 13.53 -1.96 -3.87
CA ARG A 28 14.17 -0.65 -3.70
C ARG A 28 13.88 0.24 -4.91
N VAL A 29 12.84 1.06 -4.82
CA VAL A 29 12.57 2.15 -5.77
C VAL A 29 13.04 3.46 -5.15
N ARG A 30 13.97 4.16 -5.81
CA ARG A 30 14.48 5.45 -5.30
C ARG A 30 13.55 6.59 -5.70
N SER A 31 13.42 7.59 -4.83
CA SER A 31 12.72 8.84 -5.16
C SER A 31 13.33 9.47 -6.42
N GLY A 32 12.48 9.79 -7.40
CA GLY A 32 12.89 10.37 -8.69
C GLY A 32 13.46 9.37 -9.70
N GLU A 33 13.52 8.08 -9.37
CA GLU A 33 13.77 7.04 -10.35
C GLU A 33 12.54 6.93 -11.26
N HIS A 34 12.69 7.29 -12.54
CA HIS A 34 11.61 7.19 -13.51
C HIS A 34 11.29 5.71 -13.77
N CYS A 35 10.33 5.16 -13.04
CA CYS A 35 9.68 3.92 -13.41
C CYS A 35 8.70 4.17 -14.56
N CYS A 36 8.72 3.32 -15.58
CA CYS A 36 7.54 3.16 -16.42
C CYS A 36 6.50 2.38 -15.60
N PRO A 37 5.31 2.95 -15.30
CA PRO A 37 4.35 2.28 -14.44
C PRO A 37 3.89 0.96 -15.05
N ILE A 38 3.96 -0.11 -14.26
CA ILE A 38 3.51 -1.43 -14.67
C ILE A 38 2.03 -1.54 -14.31
N ASN A 39 1.20 -1.86 -15.30
CA ASN A 39 -0.24 -1.95 -15.13
C ASN A 39 -0.65 -3.37 -14.75
N PHE A 40 -1.30 -3.53 -13.60
CA PHE A 40 -1.85 -4.77 -13.09
C PHE A 40 -3.39 -4.73 -13.18
N PRO A 41 -3.98 -4.97 -14.36
CA PRO A 41 -5.41 -4.73 -14.59
C PRO A 41 -6.33 -5.68 -13.82
N SER A 42 -5.85 -6.86 -13.43
CA SER A 42 -6.64 -7.88 -12.72
C SER A 42 -6.22 -8.09 -11.27
N LEU A 43 -5.25 -7.33 -10.77
CA LEU A 43 -4.77 -7.47 -9.40
C LEU A 43 -5.80 -6.90 -8.43
N THR A 44 -6.39 -7.77 -7.61
CA THR A 44 -7.40 -7.41 -6.62
C THR A 44 -6.87 -7.44 -5.19
N SER A 45 -5.76 -8.15 -4.95
CA SER A 45 -5.15 -8.28 -3.63
C SER A 45 -3.64 -8.07 -3.69
N LEU A 46 -3.15 -7.12 -2.90
CA LEU A 46 -1.74 -6.83 -2.72
C LEU A 46 -1.36 -6.96 -1.24
N VAL A 47 -0.31 -7.73 -0.97
CA VAL A 47 0.32 -7.82 0.34
C VAL A 47 1.76 -7.32 0.23
N ILE A 48 2.10 -6.28 0.97
CA ILE A 48 3.48 -5.85 1.17
C ILE A 48 3.75 -5.97 2.66
N HIS A 49 4.56 -6.96 3.03
CA HIS A 49 4.87 -7.26 4.42
C HIS A 49 6.37 -7.45 4.62
N TYR A 50 6.96 -6.68 5.54
CA TYR A 50 8.36 -6.81 5.91
C TYR A 50 8.42 -7.36 7.33
N SER A 51 9.13 -8.49 7.50
CA SER A 51 9.12 -9.26 8.74
C SER A 51 10.03 -8.70 9.84
N ASP A 52 10.90 -7.73 9.55
CA ASP A 52 11.98 -7.36 10.45
C ASP A 52 12.13 -5.85 10.68
N TYR A 53 12.15 -5.50 11.97
CA TYR A 53 12.50 -4.20 12.57
C TYR A 53 14.03 -3.94 12.60
N LEU A 54 14.81 -4.69 11.82
CA LEU A 54 16.19 -4.98 12.21
C LEU A 54 17.19 -3.83 12.07
N ASN A 55 16.80 -2.66 11.54
CA ASN A 55 17.58 -1.42 11.68
C ASN A 55 16.75 -0.17 11.37
N GLU A 56 16.58 0.72 12.35
CA GLU A 56 15.99 2.06 12.15
C GLU A 56 16.76 2.90 11.11
N GLU A 57 18.05 2.59 10.87
CA GLU A 57 18.88 3.24 9.83
C GLU A 57 18.57 2.77 8.40
N TYR A 58 17.86 1.65 8.24
CA TYR A 58 17.48 1.06 6.96
C TYR A 58 16.04 0.55 7.03
N ASP A 59 15.10 1.44 7.32
CA ASP A 59 13.68 1.09 7.28
C ASP A 59 13.29 0.82 5.82
N ASP A 60 13.16 -0.47 5.47
CA ASP A 60 12.76 -0.91 4.13
C ASP A 60 11.32 -0.48 3.79
N GLY A 61 10.52 -0.06 4.78
CA GLY A 61 9.23 0.60 4.60
C GLY A 61 9.33 1.93 3.84
N ASN A 62 10.50 2.59 3.85
CA ASN A 62 10.76 3.85 3.14
C ASN A 62 10.56 3.76 1.62
N PHE A 63 10.62 2.57 1.04
CA PHE A 63 10.46 2.39 -0.40
C PHE A 63 8.99 2.23 -0.82
N ILE A 64 8.08 1.91 0.10
CA ILE A 64 6.68 1.63 -0.26
C ILE A 64 5.99 2.83 -0.91
N PRO A 65 6.12 4.07 -0.40
CA PRO A 65 5.51 5.21 -1.08
C PRO A 65 5.94 5.36 -2.54
N ASN A 66 7.21 5.05 -2.85
CA ASN A 66 7.76 5.14 -4.19
C ASN A 66 7.25 3.99 -5.10
N LEU A 67 6.83 2.85 -4.53
CA LEU A 67 6.27 1.75 -5.32
C LEU A 67 4.98 2.16 -6.03
N TRP A 68 4.17 3.02 -5.40
CA TRP A 68 2.91 3.49 -5.99
C TRP A 68 3.13 4.25 -7.29
N ASP A 69 4.26 4.92 -7.49
CA ASP A 69 4.58 5.57 -8.76
C ASP A 69 4.93 4.57 -9.87
N CYS A 70 5.35 3.35 -9.49
CA CYS A 70 5.80 2.31 -10.40
C CYS A 70 4.73 1.26 -10.72
N ILE A 71 3.59 1.24 -10.01
CA ILE A 71 2.49 0.29 -10.24
C ILE A 71 1.14 0.99 -10.38
N ASN A 72 0.33 0.53 -11.31
CA ASN A 72 -1.07 0.91 -11.44
C ASN A 72 -1.95 -0.32 -11.23
N MET A 73 -2.92 -0.23 -10.30
CA MET A 73 -3.76 -1.38 -9.89
C MET A 73 -5.23 -0.97 -9.86
N PRO A 74 -5.87 -0.75 -11.02
CA PRO A 74 -7.22 -0.18 -11.09
C PRO A 74 -8.32 -1.06 -10.47
N ALA A 75 -8.05 -2.34 -10.26
CA ALA A 75 -8.97 -3.33 -9.70
C ALA A 75 -8.67 -3.67 -8.23
N LEU A 76 -7.77 -2.96 -7.55
CA LEU A 76 -7.36 -3.30 -6.20
C LEU A 76 -8.52 -3.16 -5.20
N GLU A 77 -8.84 -4.24 -4.49
CA GLU A 77 -9.90 -4.27 -3.49
C GLU A 77 -9.38 -4.58 -2.08
N SER A 78 -8.21 -5.23 -1.98
CA SER A 78 -7.61 -5.65 -0.72
C SER A 78 -6.15 -5.22 -0.66
N LEU A 79 -5.78 -4.53 0.40
CA LEU A 79 -4.41 -4.09 0.65
C LEU A 79 -3.96 -4.51 2.04
N THR A 80 -2.77 -5.11 2.11
CA THR A 80 -2.05 -5.34 3.36
C THR A 80 -0.74 -4.58 3.34
N LEU A 81 -0.54 -3.76 4.37
CA LEU A 81 0.69 -3.00 4.60
C LEU A 81 1.20 -3.31 6.00
N SER A 82 2.52 -3.31 6.15
CA SER A 82 3.16 -3.44 7.44
C SER A 82 4.28 -2.45 7.63
N ILE A 83 4.51 -2.04 8.88
CA ILE A 83 5.70 -1.33 9.34
C ILE A 83 5.96 -0.08 8.49
N MET A 84 5.26 1.00 8.84
CA MET A 84 5.51 2.36 8.33
C MET A 84 5.35 3.35 9.47
N ASP A 85 6.09 4.46 9.39
CA ASP A 85 5.77 5.66 10.16
C ASP A 85 4.54 6.39 9.59
N GLY A 86 4.12 7.45 10.29
CA GLY A 86 2.93 8.22 9.92
C GLY A 86 3.07 9.00 8.61
N GLU A 87 4.25 9.55 8.32
CA GLU A 87 4.48 10.35 7.10
C GLU A 87 4.51 9.46 5.85
N LEU A 88 5.14 8.29 5.95
CA LEU A 88 5.15 7.27 4.89
C LEU A 88 3.76 6.68 4.66
N PHE A 89 3.00 6.48 5.73
CA PHE A 89 1.62 6.04 5.64
C PHE A 89 0.75 7.09 4.93
N HIS A 90 0.84 8.35 5.34
CA HIS A 90 0.13 9.47 4.69
C HIS A 90 0.44 9.54 3.19
N THR A 91 1.73 9.51 2.85
CA THR A 91 2.19 9.57 1.46
C THR A 91 1.65 8.39 0.65
N SER A 92 1.67 7.17 1.23
CA SER A 92 1.14 5.98 0.58
C SER A 92 -0.36 6.07 0.33
N MET A 93 -1.12 6.55 1.32
CA MET A 93 -2.56 6.73 1.19
C MET A 93 -2.90 7.80 0.15
N ASP A 94 -2.20 8.92 0.11
CA ASP A 94 -2.44 9.96 -0.89
C ASP A 94 -2.13 9.49 -2.33
N SER A 95 -1.04 8.74 -2.53
CA SER A 95 -0.75 8.12 -3.83
C SER A 95 -1.86 7.17 -4.28
N LEU A 96 -2.34 6.30 -3.38
CA LEU A 96 -3.47 5.40 -3.66
C LEU A 96 -4.76 6.18 -3.98
N ARG A 97 -5.02 7.29 -3.27
CA ARG A 97 -6.14 8.19 -3.55
C ARG A 97 -6.09 8.70 -4.98
N CYS A 98 -4.93 9.18 -5.40
CA CYS A 98 -4.72 9.74 -6.73
C CYS A 98 -4.90 8.68 -7.83
N GLN A 99 -4.41 7.46 -7.61
CA GLN A 99 -4.65 6.34 -8.53
C GLN A 99 -6.14 6.00 -8.64
N HIS A 100 -6.86 5.92 -7.52
CA HIS A 100 -8.30 5.63 -7.55
C HIS A 100 -9.13 6.75 -8.19
N MET A 101 -8.72 8.01 -8.05
CA MET A 101 -9.40 9.14 -8.71
C MET A 101 -9.23 9.14 -10.24
N THR A 102 -8.09 8.64 -10.73
CA THR A 102 -7.78 8.59 -12.16
C THR A 102 -8.26 7.30 -12.84
N SER A 103 -8.43 6.25 -12.05
CA SER A 103 -9.01 4.96 -12.44
C SER A 103 -10.51 5.11 -12.77
N THR A 104 -10.93 4.63 -13.95
CA THR A 104 -12.34 4.58 -14.35
C THR A 104 -13.14 3.50 -13.60
N THR A 105 -12.49 2.64 -12.80
CA THR A 105 -13.12 1.58 -12.02
C THR A 105 -13.40 2.03 -10.59
N LYS A 106 -14.70 2.11 -10.25
CA LYS A 106 -15.28 2.53 -8.96
C LYS A 106 -15.06 1.55 -7.79
N GLY A 107 -14.11 0.61 -7.91
CA GLY A 107 -13.95 -0.50 -6.98
C GLY A 107 -13.61 -0.05 -5.55
N GLY A 108 -12.57 0.78 -5.42
CA GLY A 108 -12.07 1.25 -4.13
C GLY A 108 -11.59 0.12 -3.20
N LEU A 109 -10.81 0.46 -2.18
CA LEU A 109 -10.40 -0.53 -1.18
C LEU A 109 -11.60 -0.96 -0.33
N LYS A 110 -11.84 -2.27 -0.28
CA LYS A 110 -12.86 -2.93 0.56
C LYS A 110 -12.25 -3.54 1.82
N SER A 111 -10.99 -3.99 1.74
CA SER A 111 -10.27 -4.59 2.85
C SER A 111 -8.91 -3.92 3.02
N LEU A 112 -8.60 -3.50 4.25
CA LEU A 112 -7.32 -2.90 4.61
C LEU A 112 -6.80 -3.59 5.86
N HIS A 113 -5.58 -4.11 5.78
CA HIS A 113 -4.90 -4.75 6.89
C HIS A 113 -3.60 -4.02 7.19
N LEU A 114 -3.53 -3.36 8.33
CA LEU A 114 -2.37 -2.58 8.77
C LEU A 114 -1.70 -3.30 9.93
N PHE A 115 -0.44 -3.70 9.73
CA PHE A 115 0.37 -4.39 10.71
C PHE A 115 1.48 -3.48 11.21
N ASN A 116 1.36 -3.05 12.45
CA ASN A 116 2.38 -2.29 13.17
C ASN A 116 2.75 -0.99 12.44
N ILE A 117 1.73 -0.26 12.01
CA ILE A 117 1.86 1.06 11.37
C ILE A 117 1.53 2.13 12.41
N ASN A 118 2.40 3.13 12.52
CA ASN A 118 2.08 4.34 13.27
C ASN A 118 1.21 5.25 12.41
N ILE A 119 -0.03 5.51 12.79
CA ILE A 119 -0.93 6.40 12.06
C ILE A 119 -1.27 7.68 12.84
N ASP A 120 -0.46 8.02 13.86
CA ASP A 120 -0.64 9.23 14.65
C ASP A 120 -0.69 10.48 13.76
N GLY A 121 -1.81 11.19 13.81
CA GLY A 121 -2.04 12.42 13.03
C GLY A 121 -2.58 12.22 11.62
N TYR A 122 -2.70 10.98 11.14
CA TYR A 122 -3.05 10.65 9.75
C TYR A 122 -4.24 9.68 9.63
N ALA A 123 -5.01 9.51 10.70
CA ALA A 123 -6.20 8.64 10.69
C ALA A 123 -7.24 9.09 9.63
N ASP A 124 -7.33 10.40 9.35
CA ASP A 124 -8.26 10.94 8.36
C ASP A 124 -7.96 10.46 6.94
N ASP A 125 -6.73 10.06 6.62
CA ASP A 125 -6.37 9.52 5.30
C ASP A 125 -7.13 8.24 4.99
N LEU A 126 -7.46 7.43 6.01
CA LEU A 126 -8.27 6.23 5.85
C LEU A 126 -9.64 6.57 5.24
N THR A 127 -10.22 7.72 5.62
CA THR A 127 -11.53 8.14 5.11
C THR A 127 -11.48 8.64 3.67
N LEU A 128 -10.36 9.22 3.27
CA LEU A 128 -10.19 9.79 1.94
C LEU A 128 -9.94 8.71 0.88
N VAL A 129 -9.27 7.63 1.26
CA VAL A 129 -8.89 6.56 0.33
C VAL A 129 -9.89 5.41 0.34
N CYS A 130 -10.45 5.09 1.51
CA CYS A 130 -11.19 3.84 1.73
C CYS A 130 -12.70 4.09 1.93
N LEU A 131 -13.32 4.85 1.02
CA LEU A 131 -14.77 5.13 1.07
C LEU A 131 -15.66 3.88 1.07
N ASN A 132 -15.17 2.78 0.50
CA ASN A 132 -15.87 1.49 0.39
C ASN A 132 -15.35 0.45 1.42
N LEU A 133 -14.62 0.88 2.45
CA LEU A 133 -14.00 -0.05 3.39
C LEU A 133 -15.06 -0.81 4.18
N SER A 134 -15.02 -2.14 4.05
CA SER A 134 -15.90 -3.07 4.78
C SER A 134 -15.14 -3.83 5.86
N ASN A 135 -13.84 -4.05 5.65
CA ASN A 135 -12.97 -4.79 6.55
C ASN A 135 -11.72 -3.95 6.87
N LEU A 136 -11.54 -3.62 8.14
CA LEU A 136 -10.33 -2.97 8.65
C LEU A 136 -9.70 -3.88 9.72
N THR A 137 -8.47 -4.31 9.50
CA THR A 137 -7.68 -5.04 10.50
C THR A 137 -6.51 -4.17 10.93
N LEU A 138 -6.37 -3.95 12.24
CA LEU A 138 -5.26 -3.21 12.84
C LEU A 138 -4.57 -4.13 13.85
N THR A 139 -3.28 -4.37 13.66
CA THR A 139 -2.50 -5.25 14.53
C THR A 139 -1.20 -4.56 14.92
N GLY A 140 -0.67 -4.73 16.14
CA GLY A 140 0.63 -4.16 16.57
C GLY A 140 0.52 -2.77 17.21
N ARG A 141 1.50 -1.88 17.00
CA ARG A 141 1.48 -0.47 17.44
C ARG A 141 0.44 0.37 16.67
N ALA A 142 -0.80 -0.11 16.57
CA ALA A 142 -1.92 0.74 16.20
C ALA A 142 -2.13 1.71 17.36
N THR A 143 -1.69 2.94 17.17
CA THR A 143 -1.74 3.96 18.22
C THR A 143 -3.19 4.27 18.59
N VAL A 144 -3.40 4.65 19.85
CA VAL A 144 -4.69 5.00 20.47
C VAL A 144 -5.63 5.89 19.61
N PRO A 145 -5.16 6.76 18.68
CA PRO A 145 -6.05 7.57 17.84
C PRO A 145 -6.98 6.80 16.89
N VAL A 146 -6.64 5.59 16.42
CA VAL A 146 -7.52 4.87 15.47
C VAL A 146 -8.84 4.46 16.11
N LEU A 147 -8.80 4.10 17.40
CA LEU A 147 -9.99 3.77 18.18
C LEU A 147 -10.90 4.99 18.34
N LYS A 148 -10.33 6.19 18.51
CA LYS A 148 -11.10 7.43 18.59
C LYS A 148 -11.81 7.74 17.27
N PHE A 149 -11.13 7.53 16.14
CA PHE A 149 -11.70 7.67 14.80
C PHE A 149 -12.86 6.70 14.53
N ILE A 150 -12.71 5.40 14.87
CA ILE A 150 -13.79 4.39 14.72
C ILE A 150 -15.02 4.75 15.58
N LEU A 151 -14.80 5.39 16.73
CA LEU A 151 -15.87 5.78 17.66
C LEU A 151 -16.56 7.11 17.29
N GLU A 152 -15.91 7.99 16.53
CA GLU A 152 -16.46 9.29 16.12
C GLU A 152 -17.09 9.28 14.71
N ALA A 153 -16.79 8.27 13.89
CA ALA A 153 -17.36 8.07 12.55
C ALA A 153 -18.68 7.27 12.53
N ASN A 154 -19.22 6.89 13.70
CA ASN A 154 -20.54 6.26 13.88
C ASN A 154 -21.49 7.20 14.63
#